data_AF-A0A257VTF7-F1
#
_entry.id   AF-A0A257VTF7-F1
#
_cell.length_a   1.000
_cell.length_b   1.000
_cell.length_c   1.000
_cell.angle_alpha   90.00
_cell.angle_beta   90.00
_cell.angle_gamma   90.00
#
_symmetry.space_group_name_H-M   'P 1'
#
loop_
_entity.id
_entity.type
_entity.pdbx_description
1 polymer ?
#
loop_
_entity_poly.entity_id
_entity_poly.type
_entity_poly.pdbx_seq_one_letter_code
_entity_poly.pdbx_strand_id
1 'polypeptide(L)' 'SLPEVVGDAAMIVKPENVFDIARGIKEVLLNETLRCSLVERGFDQVRRFSWYETAAQVLETYREVLAARR' A
#
# COMPACT_ATOMS: atom_id res chain seq x y z
N SER A 1 3.61 7.92 -1.44
CA SER A 1 2.70 7.96 -2.60
C SER A 1 1.97 6.61 -2.73
N LEU A 2 1.21 6.34 -3.81
CA LEU A 2 0.47 5.08 -3.96
C LEU A 2 1.38 3.84 -4.08
N PRO A 3 2.49 3.85 -4.86
CA PRO A 3 3.42 2.73 -4.96
C PRO A 3 3.94 2.19 -3.62
N GLU A 4 4.19 3.07 -2.65
CA GLU A 4 4.70 2.67 -1.33
C GLU A 4 3.65 1.93 -0.50
N VAL A 5 2.37 2.24 -0.71
CA VAL A 5 1.27 1.60 0.02
C VAL A 5 0.90 0.29 -0.65
N VAL A 6 0.75 0.28 -1.98
CA VAL A 6 0.25 -0.89 -2.70
C VAL A 6 1.34 -1.91 -3.03
N GLY A 7 2.62 -1.50 -3.08
CA GLY A 7 3.73 -2.37 -3.49
C GLY A 7 3.43 -3.08 -4.81
N ASP A 8 3.65 -4.38 -4.85
CA ASP A 8 3.38 -5.22 -6.03
C ASP A 8 1.93 -5.77 -6.06
N ALA A 9 1.06 -5.35 -5.14
CA ALA A 9 -0.30 -5.86 -5.00
C ALA A 9 -1.33 -5.13 -5.88
N ALA A 10 -0.92 -4.15 -6.68
CA ALA A 10 -1.82 -3.40 -7.56
C ALA A 10 -1.24 -3.22 -8.96
N MET A 11 -2.14 -3.08 -9.95
CA MET A 11 -1.78 -2.56 -11.26
C MET A 11 -1.73 -1.04 -11.19
N ILE A 12 -0.53 -0.45 -11.30
CA ILE A 12 -0.33 0.99 -11.38
C ILE A 12 -0.66 1.50 -12.79
N VAL A 13 -1.28 2.67 -12.84
CA VAL A 13 -1.62 3.39 -14.07
C VAL A 13 -1.17 4.84 -13.96
N LYS A 14 -0.93 5.50 -15.10
CA LYS A 14 -0.71 6.94 -15.15
C LYS A 14 -2.05 7.68 -14.96
N PRO A 15 -2.22 8.48 -13.89
CA PRO A 15 -3.51 9.09 -13.57
C PRO A 15 -3.97 10.13 -14.61
N GLU A 16 -3.04 10.74 -15.34
CA GLU A 16 -3.31 11.69 -16.42
C GLU A 16 -3.61 11.04 -17.78
N ASN A 17 -3.55 9.70 -17.88
CA ASN A 17 -3.75 8.98 -19.13
C ASN A 17 -5.00 8.09 -19.09
N VAL A 18 -6.08 8.58 -19.68
CA VAL A 18 -7.38 7.88 -19.74
C VAL A 18 -7.27 6.50 -20.41
N PHE A 19 -6.43 6.35 -21.44
CA PHE A 19 -6.25 5.06 -22.11
C PHE A 19 -5.54 4.05 -21.20
N ASP A 20 -4.58 4.51 -20.39
CA ASP A 20 -3.87 3.64 -19.45
C ASP A 20 -4.77 3.19 -18.29
N ILE A 21 -5.64 4.09 -17.81
CA ILE A 21 -6.68 3.75 -16.82
C ILE A 21 -7.65 2.71 -17.39
N ALA A 22 -8.17 2.94 -18.60
CA ALA A 22 -9.11 2.02 -19.25
C ALA A 22 -8.47 0.64 -19.49
N ARG A 23 -7.21 0.60 -19.93
CA ARG A 23 -6.40 -0.63 -20.03
C ARG A 23 -6.30 -1.32 -18.66
N GLY A 24 -5.92 -0.59 -17.62
CA GLY A 24 -5.75 -1.16 -16.28
C GLY A 24 -7.02 -1.80 -15.72
N ILE A 25 -8.15 -1.10 -15.86
CA ILE A 25 -9.47 -1.62 -15.48
C ILE A 25 -9.80 -2.89 -16.28
N LYS A 26 -9.62 -2.86 -17.60
CA LYS A 26 -9.91 -4.00 -18.47
C LYS A 26 -9.07 -5.23 -18.10
N GLU A 27 -7.76 -5.06 -17.87
CA GLU A 27 -6.87 -6.15 -17.49
C GLU A 27 -7.30 -6.81 -16.18
N VAL A 28 -7.54 -6.03 -15.12
CA VAL A 28 -7.93 -6.58 -13.81
C VAL A 28 -9.32 -7.25 -13.84
N LEU A 29 -10.25 -6.75 -14.66
CA LEU A 29 -11.57 -7.35 -14.80
C LEU A 29 -11.59 -8.62 -15.64
N LEU A 30 -10.84 -8.65 -16.75
CA LEU A 30 -10.92 -9.73 -17.73
C LEU A 30 -9.85 -10.81 -17.58
N ASN A 31 -8.72 -10.51 -16.94
CA ASN A 31 -7.67 -11.48 -16.64
C ASN A 31 -7.83 -12.02 -15.21
N GLU A 32 -8.52 -13.14 -15.09
CA GLU A 32 -8.79 -13.76 -13.78
C GLU A 32 -7.52 -14.18 -13.05
N THR A 33 -6.53 -14.75 -13.75
CA THR A 33 -5.24 -15.15 -13.16
C THR A 33 -4.52 -13.95 -12.55
N LEU A 34 -4.45 -12.84 -13.28
CA LEU A 34 -3.86 -11.59 -12.78
C LEU A 34 -4.62 -11.09 -11.55
N ARG A 35 -5.96 -11.06 -11.61
CA ARG A 35 -6.79 -10.60 -10.50
C ARG A 35 -6.56 -11.42 -9.23
N CYS A 36 -6.58 -12.75 -9.33
CA CYS A 36 -6.34 -13.62 -8.18
C CYS A 36 -4.96 -13.38 -7.57
N SER A 37 -3.92 -13.25 -8.39
CA SER A 37 -2.56 -12.93 -7.94
C SER A 37 -2.46 -11.56 -7.26
N LEU A 38 -3.15 -10.53 -7.75
CA LEU A 38 -3.17 -9.21 -7.11
C LEU A 38 -3.90 -9.25 -5.76
N VAL A 39 -5.01 -9.99 -5.67
CA VAL A 39 -5.77 -10.16 -4.42
C VAL A 39 -4.94 -10.87 -3.35
N GLU A 40 -4.29 -11.97 -3.70
CA GLU A 40 -3.40 -12.70 -2.79
C GLU A 40 -2.28 -11.80 -2.26
N ARG A 41 -1.57 -11.11 -3.16
CA ARG A 41 -0.54 -10.14 -2.79
C ARG A 41 -1.09 -8.99 -1.95
N GLY A 42 -2.34 -8.59 -2.16
CA GLY A 42 -3.02 -7.58 -1.35
C GLY A 42 -3.19 -8.01 0.11
N PHE A 43 -3.58 -9.27 0.32
CA PHE A 43 -3.64 -9.85 1.67
C PHE A 43 -2.28 -9.96 2.34
N ASP A 44 -1.21 -10.22 1.58
CA ASP A 44 0.14 -10.20 2.13
C ASP A 44 0.64 -8.78 2.42
N GLN A 45 0.34 -7.83 1.53
CA GLN A 45 0.74 -6.43 1.69
C GLN A 45 0.07 -5.78 2.90
N VAL A 46 -1.22 -6.03 3.16
CA VAL A 46 -1.93 -5.41 4.30
C VAL A 46 -1.35 -5.84 5.65
N ARG A 47 -0.78 -7.05 5.75
CA ARG A 47 -0.13 -7.55 6.98
C ARG A 47 1.09 -6.73 7.40
N ARG A 48 1.68 -5.95 6.49
CA ARG A 48 2.83 -5.09 6.78
C ARG A 48 2.46 -3.81 7.54
N PHE A 49 1.17 -3.49 7.64
CA PHE A 49 0.68 -2.26 8.25
C PHE A 49 -0.11 -2.60 9.52
N SER A 50 0.22 -1.92 10.62
CA SER A 50 -0.45 -2.10 11.92
C SER A 50 -0.60 -0.76 12.62
N TRP A 51 -1.83 -0.36 12.91
CA TRP A 51 -2.13 0.85 13.67
C TRP A 51 -1.57 0.81 15.08
N TYR A 52 -1.53 -0.37 15.69
CA TYR A 52 -0.95 -0.57 17.01
C TYR A 52 0.56 -0.28 16.99
N GLU A 53 1.29 -0.86 16.04
CA GLU A 53 2.73 -0.63 15.89
C GLU A 53 3.03 0.84 15.58
N THR A 54 2.24 1.48 14.71
CA THR A 54 2.35 2.92 14.44
C THR A 54 2.19 3.76 15.72
N ALA A 55 1.15 3.49 16.52
CA ALA A 55 0.91 4.23 17.76
C ALA A 55 2.03 4.02 18.79
N ALA A 56 2.51 2.79 18.92
CA ALA A 56 3.62 2.44 19.82
C ALA A 56 4.91 3.17 19.43
N GLN A 57 5.27 3.17 18.13
CA GLN A 57 6.45 3.87 17.61
C GLN A 57 6.37 5.38 17.82
N VAL A 58 5.21 5.99 17.53
CA VAL A 58 5.00 7.43 17.76
C VAL A 58 5.15 7.79 19.24
N LEU A 59 4.58 6.99 20.14
CA LEU A 59 4.71 7.22 21.58
C LEU A 59 6.16 7.12 22.04
N GLU A 60 6.93 6.17 21.50
CA GLU A 60 8.33 6.01 21.84
C GLU A 60 9.15 7.22 21.38
N THR A 61 8.93 7.72 20.17
CA THR A 61 9.57 8.97 19.70
C THR A 61 9.27 10.14 20.63
N TYR A 62 8.03 10.27 21.14
CA TYR A 62 7.71 11.31 22.12
C TYR A 62 8.49 11.15 23.43
N ARG A 63 8.67 9.92 23.92
CA ARG A 63 9.47 9.64 25.13
C ARG A 63 10.93 9.97 24.92
N GLU A 64 11.52 9.59 23.79
CA GLU A 64 12.91 9.89 23.44
C GLU A 64 13.18 11.41 23.44
N VAL A 65 12.29 12.17 22.79
CA VAL A 65 12.42 13.65 22.73
C VAL A 65 12.27 14.29 24.12
N LEU A 66 11.41 13.76 24.99
CA LEU A 66 11.28 14.24 26.37
C LEU A 66 12.51 13.89 27.21
N ALA A 67 13.10 12.71 27.02
CA ALA A 67 14.29 12.27 27.73
C ALA A 67 15.54 13.07 27.33
N ALA A 68 15.70 13.38 26.04
CA ALA A 68 16.82 14.16 25.50
C ALA A 68 16.83 15.65 25.92
N ARG A 69 15.76 16.14 26.56
CA ARG A 69 15.67 17.50 27.12
C ARG A 69 16.12 17.60 28.59
N ARG A 70 16.51 16.48 29.20
CA ARG A 70 17.10 16.44 30.56
C ARG A 70 18.62 16.39 30.46
#